data_AF-A0A950LYH1-F1
#
_entry.id   AF-A0A950LYH1-F1
#
_cell.length_a   1.000
_cell.length_b   1.000
_cell.length_c   1.000
_cell.angle_alpha   90.00
_cell.angle_beta   90.00
_cell.angle_gamma   90.00
#
_symmetry.space_group_name_H-M   'P 1'
#
loop_
_entity.id
_entity.type
_entity.pdbx_description
1 polymer ?
#
loop_
_entity_poly.entity_id
_entity_poly.type
_entity_poly.pdbx_seq_one_letter_code
_entity_poly.pdbx_strand_id
1 'polypeptide(L)'
;MRSEPQPDPPDTRERRRLDDDLVGLDRDDPEVRAFSEHLDRLYRQRPGFTVESYLSGVSDFAESANRAQGSRRAAAVLVVALILLGVAVTLWEATTFILGTLLG
;
A
#
# COMPACT_ATOMS: atom_id res chain seq x y z
N MET A 1 33.81 11.31 14.63
CA MET A 1 32.62 11.83 13.93
C MET A 1 32.20 10.79 12.91
N ARG A 2 31.12 10.04 13.18
CA ARG A 2 30.59 8.98 12.32
C ARG A 2 29.54 9.65 11.44
N SER A 3 29.80 9.76 10.14
CA SER A 3 28.82 10.31 9.19
C SER A 3 27.64 9.35 9.13
N GLU A 4 26.51 9.74 9.72
CA GLU A 4 25.24 9.07 9.53
C GLU A 4 24.91 9.07 8.02
N PRO A 5 24.54 7.94 7.40
CA PRO A 5 24.16 7.92 5.99
C PRO A 5 22.90 8.79 5.84
N GLN A 6 23.06 9.95 5.22
CA GLN A 6 21.94 10.81 4.82
C GLN A 6 20.93 9.93 4.06
N PRO A 7 19.65 9.87 4.49
CA PRO A 7 18.66 9.08 3.78
C PRO A 7 18.49 9.65 2.38
N ASP A 8 18.88 8.87 1.37
CA ASP A 8 18.72 9.24 -0.02
C ASP A 8 17.27 9.72 -0.30
N PRO A 9 17.09 10.81 -1.07
CA PRO A 9 15.77 11.20 -1.56
C PRO A 9 15.08 9.99 -2.22
N PRO A 10 13.75 9.83 -2.10
CA PRO A 10 13.03 8.67 -2.61
C PRO A 10 13.30 8.40 -4.10
N ASP A 11 13.40 9.46 -4.89
CA ASP A 11 13.77 9.44 -6.32
C ASP A 11 15.12 8.74 -6.59
N THR A 12 16.12 8.98 -5.75
CA THR A 12 17.45 8.36 -5.86
C THR A 12 17.44 6.87 -5.58
N ARG A 13 16.54 6.39 -4.70
CA ARG A 13 16.40 4.96 -4.40
C ARG A 13 15.72 4.20 -5.53
N GLU A 14 14.74 4.84 -6.18
CA GLU A 14 14.03 4.28 -7.32
C GLU A 14 14.93 4.19 -8.56
N ARG A 15 15.69 5.26 -8.84
CA ARG A 15 16.71 5.24 -9.90
C ARG A 15 17.77 4.15 -9.70
N ARG A 16 18.25 3.97 -8.45
CA ARG A 16 19.26 2.95 -8.14
C ARG A 16 18.74 1.53 -8.37
N ARG A 17 17.47 1.25 -8.04
CA ARG A 17 16.84 -0.04 -8.33
C ARG A 17 16.66 -0.26 -9.83
N LEU A 18 16.27 0.78 -10.56
CA LEU A 18 16.18 0.71 -12.02
C LEU A 18 17.55 0.47 -12.66
N ASP A 19 18.61 1.11 -12.14
CA ASP A 19 20.00 0.90 -12.59
C ASP A 19 20.48 -0.54 -12.30
N ASP A 20 20.10 -1.12 -11.15
CA ASP A 20 20.41 -2.51 -10.80
C ASP A 20 19.67 -3.51 -11.73
N ASP A 21 18.41 -3.24 -12.09
CA ASP A 21 17.62 -4.09 -13.01
C ASP A 21 18.14 -4.05 -14.46
N LEU A 22 18.80 -2.95 -14.87
CA LEU A 22 19.37 -2.76 -16.20
C LEU A 22 20.87 -3.11 -16.25
N VAL A 23 21.43 -3.66 -15.17
CA VAL A 23 22.86 -3.98 -15.10
C VAL A 23 23.22 -5.10 -16.08
N GLY A 24 24.11 -4.82 -17.04
CA GLY A 24 24.55 -5.78 -18.06
C GLY A 24 23.79 -5.75 -19.38
N LEU A 25 22.79 -4.88 -19.54
CA LEU A 25 22.13 -4.58 -20.81
C LEU A 25 22.75 -3.33 -21.47
N ASP A 26 22.88 -3.33 -22.80
CA ASP A 26 23.38 -2.16 -23.54
C ASP A 26 22.33 -1.05 -23.51
N ARG A 27 22.69 0.08 -22.88
CA ARG A 27 21.77 1.19 -22.63
C ARG A 27 21.44 1.98 -23.89
N ASP A 28 22.28 1.86 -24.91
CA ASP A 28 22.11 2.54 -26.20
C ASP A 28 21.25 1.72 -27.18
N ASP A 29 20.87 0.49 -26.80
CA ASP A 29 19.95 -0.34 -27.58
C ASP A 29 18.53 0.25 -27.53
N PRO A 30 17.87 0.46 -28.69
CA PRO A 30 16.49 0.92 -28.76
C PRO A 30 15.50 0.03 -28.00
N GLU A 31 15.75 -1.28 -27.88
CA GLU A 31 14.90 -2.23 -27.17
C GLU A 31 15.02 -2.05 -25.64
N VAL A 32 16.23 -1.82 -25.14
CA VAL A 32 16.51 -1.58 -23.71
C VAL A 32 15.90 -0.24 -23.25
N ARG A 33 15.90 0.77 -24.12
CA ARG A 33 15.22 2.04 -23.85
C ARG A 33 13.71 1.88 -23.70
N ALA A 34 13.06 1.12 -24.58
CA ALA A 34 11.62 0.85 -24.47
C ALA A 34 11.29 0.07 -23.18
N PHE A 35 12.16 -0.85 -22.79
CA PHE A 35 12.04 -1.58 -21.53
C PHE A 35 12.22 -0.68 -20.30
N SER A 36 13.18 0.25 -20.34
CA SER A 36 13.40 1.22 -19.26
C SER A 36 12.22 2.17 -19.07
N GLU A 37 11.57 2.61 -20.14
CA GLU A 37 10.37 3.45 -20.08
C GLU A 37 9.16 2.66 -19.55
N HIS A 38 9.08 1.36 -19.88
CA HIS A 38 8.07 0.47 -19.35
C HIS A 38 8.25 0.21 -17.85
N LEU A 39 9.48 -0.03 -17.39
CA LEU A 39 9.81 -0.21 -15.98
C LEU A 39 9.63 1.08 -15.17
N ASP A 40 10.03 2.23 -15.69
CA ASP A 40 9.80 3.53 -15.04
C ASP A 40 8.31 3.79 -14.80
N ARG A 41 7.44 3.38 -15.76
CA ARG A 41 5.98 3.48 -15.60
C ARG A 41 5.44 2.53 -14.52
N LEU A 42 5.97 1.32 -14.42
CA LEU A 42 5.60 0.34 -13.39
C LEU A 42 6.06 0.76 -11.99
N TYR A 43 7.29 1.25 -11.87
CA TYR A 43 7.85 1.73 -10.60
C TYR A 43 7.11 2.96 -10.09
N ARG A 44 6.75 3.89 -10.98
CA ARG A 44 5.95 5.08 -10.64
C ARG A 44 4.50 4.75 -10.27
N GLN A 45 3.98 3.59 -10.70
CA GLN A 45 2.61 3.15 -10.46
C GLN A 45 2.45 2.14 -9.32
N ARG A 46 3.52 1.81 -8.57
CA ARG A 46 3.57 0.80 -7.49
C ARG A 46 2.22 0.13 -7.19
N PRO A 47 2.00 -1.11 -7.65
CA PRO A 47 0.78 -1.83 -7.30
C PRO A 47 0.84 -2.16 -5.81
N GLY A 48 0.00 -1.49 -5.01
CA GLY A 48 -0.24 -1.79 -3.60
C GLY A 48 -1.03 -3.09 -3.41
N PHE A 49 -0.71 -4.13 -4.17
CA PHE A 49 -1.46 -5.39 -4.23
C PHE A 49 -0.71 -6.58 -3.59
N THR A 50 0.24 -6.33 -2.70
CA THR A 50 0.85 -7.37 -1.87
C THR A 50 0.20 -7.36 -0.49
N VAL A 51 -0.15 -8.55 0.02
CA VAL A 51 -0.95 -8.76 1.23
C VAL A 51 -0.38 -8.05 2.48
N GLU A 52 0.94 -7.86 2.55
CA GLU A 52 1.63 -7.03 3.56
C GLU A 52 1.14 -5.57 3.64
N SER A 53 0.73 -4.97 2.52
CA SER A 53 0.20 -3.60 2.50
C SER A 53 -1.18 -3.49 3.12
N TYR A 54 -1.95 -4.58 3.20
CA TYR A 54 -3.28 -4.55 3.84
C TYR A 54 -3.14 -4.36 5.36
N LEU A 55 -2.10 -4.93 5.98
CA LEU A 55 -1.84 -4.77 7.42
C LEU A 55 -1.20 -3.41 7.75
N SER A 56 -0.23 -2.96 6.94
CA SER A 56 0.34 -1.61 7.06
C SER A 56 -0.71 -0.54 6.83
N GLY A 57 -1.58 -0.72 5.83
CA GLY A 57 -2.64 0.23 5.50
C GLY A 57 -3.66 0.43 6.62
N VAL A 58 -3.96 -0.61 7.42
CA VAL A 58 -4.86 -0.51 8.57
C VAL A 58 -4.19 0.22 9.74
N SER A 59 -2.92 -0.07 10.03
CA SER A 59 -2.17 0.58 11.12
C SER A 59 -1.91 2.07 10.82
N ASP A 60 -1.51 2.38 9.58
CA ASP A 60 -1.31 3.75 9.10
C ASP A 60 -2.64 4.52 8.99
N PHE A 61 -3.78 3.83 8.78
CA PHE A 61 -5.10 4.45 8.86
C PHE A 61 -5.48 4.84 10.29
N ALA A 62 -5.23 3.97 11.27
CA ALA A 62 -5.51 4.25 12.67
C ALA A 62 -4.68 5.45 13.17
N GLU A 63 -3.41 5.51 12.77
CA GLU A 63 -2.49 6.57 13.19
C GLU A 63 -2.69 7.88 12.39
N SER A 64 -3.02 7.81 11.10
CA SER A 64 -3.36 8.99 10.30
C SER A 64 -4.75 9.57 10.62
N ALA A 65 -5.72 8.74 11.03
CA ALA A 65 -7.02 9.23 11.50
C ALA A 65 -6.89 10.09 12.77
N ASN A 66 -5.92 9.77 13.63
CA ASN A 66 -5.67 10.52 14.86
C ASN A 66 -4.84 11.80 14.62
N ARG A 67 -4.07 11.86 13.52
CA ARG A 67 -3.16 12.99 13.21
C ARG A 67 -3.65 13.94 12.11
N ALA A 68 -4.50 13.49 11.19
CA ALA A 68 -5.03 14.31 10.09
C ALA A 68 -6.31 15.04 10.51
N GLN A 69 -6.15 15.99 11.44
CA GLN A 69 -7.25 16.79 11.99
C GLN A 69 -7.72 17.86 10.99
N GLY A 70 -8.49 17.44 9.99
CA GLY A 70 -9.36 18.28 9.18
C GLY A 70 -10.79 17.76 9.30
N SER A 71 -11.68 18.51 9.96
CA SER A 71 -13.03 18.08 10.41
C SER A 71 -13.86 17.29 9.39
N ARG A 72 -13.69 17.56 8.08
CA ARG A 72 -14.39 16.85 7.00
C ARG A 72 -13.87 15.44 6.74
N ARG A 73 -12.56 15.18 6.90
CA ARG A 73 -11.98 13.84 6.69
C ARG A 73 -12.29 12.90 7.84
N ALA A 74 -12.34 13.41 9.08
CA ALA A 74 -12.78 12.62 10.25
C ALA A 74 -14.22 12.12 10.10
N ALA A 75 -15.14 12.95 9.59
CA ALA A 75 -16.52 12.55 9.33
C ALA A 75 -16.62 11.45 8.27
N ALA A 76 -15.86 11.56 7.17
CA ALA A 76 -15.83 10.53 6.14
C ALA A 76 -15.29 9.20 6.67
N VAL A 77 -14.21 9.24 7.46
CA VAL A 77 -13.63 8.04 8.11
C VAL A 77 -14.62 7.41 9.09
N LEU A 78 -15.33 8.22 9.88
CA LEU A 78 -16.38 7.73 10.79
C LEU A 78 -17.50 7.00 10.02
N VAL A 79 -17.98 7.57 8.92
CA VAL A 79 -19.04 6.95 8.10
C VAL A 79 -18.57 5.62 7.53
N VAL A 80 -17.35 5.58 6.98
CA VAL A 80 -16.77 4.32 6.46
C VAL A 80 -16.62 3.29 7.59
N ALA A 81 -16.14 3.70 8.76
CA ALA A 81 -16.01 2.81 9.92
C ALA A 81 -17.37 2.26 10.37
N LEU A 82 -18.43 3.08 10.38
CA LEU A 82 -19.79 2.65 10.70
C LEU A 82 -20.35 1.64 9.68
N ILE A 83 -20.09 1.85 8.39
CA ILE A 83 -20.47 0.90 7.33
C ILE A 83 -19.76 -0.44 7.54
N LEU A 84 -18.43 -0.40 7.74
CA LEU A 84 -17.64 -1.60 7.97
C LEU A 84 -18.09 -2.35 9.22
N LEU A 85 -18.42 -1.63 10.30
CA LEU A 85 -18.97 -2.21 11.52
C LEU A 85 -20.31 -2.92 11.26
N GLY A 86 -21.23 -2.30 10.53
CA GLY A 86 -22.52 -2.91 10.19
C GLY A 86 -22.36 -4.19 9.35
N VAL A 87 -21.42 -4.20 8.40
CA VAL A 87 -21.09 -5.39 7.60
C VAL A 87 -20.51 -6.49 8.49
N ALA A 88 -19.59 -6.16 9.40
CA ALA A 88 -18.98 -7.10 10.33
C ALA A 88 -20.01 -7.76 11.26
N VAL A 89 -20.94 -6.97 11.81
CA VAL A 89 -22.05 -7.49 12.63
C VAL A 89 -22.93 -8.44 11.82
N THR A 90 -23.24 -8.08 10.58
CA THR A 90 -24.06 -8.92 9.70
C THR A 90 -23.39 -10.26 9.39
N LEU A 91 -22.09 -10.25 9.12
CA LEU A 91 -21.28 -11.46 8.94
C LEU A 91 -21.24 -12.32 10.21
N TRP A 92 -21.11 -11.68 11.37
CA TRP A 92 -21.13 -12.38 12.65
C TRP A 92 -22.45 -13.09 12.90
N GLU A 93 -23.58 -12.39 12.74
CA GLU A 93 -24.94 -12.95 12.85
C GLU A 93 -25.17 -14.12 11.88
N ALA A 94 -24.76 -13.97 10.61
CA ALA A 94 -24.87 -15.06 9.65
C ALA A 94 -24.02 -16.27 10.05
N THR A 95 -22.81 -16.03 10.56
CA THR A 95 -21.90 -17.09 11.01
C THR A 95 -22.47 -17.82 12.23
N THR A 96 -22.93 -17.09 13.26
CA THR A 96 -23.51 -17.69 14.46
C THR A 96 -24.79 -18.45 14.15
N PHE A 97 -25.62 -17.95 13.22
CA PHE A 97 -26.80 -18.64 12.73
C PHE A 97 -26.46 -19.99 12.08
N ILE A 98 -25.49 -20.00 11.16
CA ILE A 98 -25.04 -21.23 10.49
C ILE A 98 -24.45 -22.21 11.51
N LEU A 99 -23.55 -21.75 12.38
CA LEU A 99 -22.93 -22.59 13.40
C LEU A 99 -23.96 -23.15 14.37
N GLY A 100 -24.91 -22.33 14.83
CA GLY A 100 -25.99 -22.75 15.72
C GLY A 100 -26.92 -23.77 15.06
N THR A 101 -27.19 -23.63 13.77
CA THR A 101 -28.00 -24.60 13.00
C THR A 101 -27.25 -25.91 12.76
N LEU A 102 -25.91 -25.87 12.65
CA LEU A 102 -25.10 -27.06 12.37
C LEU A 102 -24.75 -27.85 13.64
N LEU A 103 -24.58 -27.17 14.77
CA LEU A 103 -24.13 -27.75 16.05
C LEU A 103 -25.26 -27.95 17.07
N GLY A 104 -26.45 -27.41 16.81
CA GLY A 104 -27.68 -27.61 17.60
C GLY A 104 -28.61 -28.63 16.97
#